data_AF-A0A2V9IGC8-F1
#
_entry.id   AF-A0A2V9IGC8-F1
#
_cell.length_a   1.000
_cell.length_b   1.000
_cell.length_c   1.000
_cell.angle_alpha   90.00
_cell.angle_beta   90.00
_cell.angle_gamma   90.00
#
_symmetry.space_group_name_H-M   'P 1'
#
loop_
_entity.id
_entity.type
_entity.pdbx_description
1 polymer ?
#
loop_
_entity_poly.entity_id
_entity_poly.type
_entity_poly.pdbx_seq_one_letter_code
_entity_poly.pdbx_strand_id
1 'polypeptide(L)'
;MEPIYLHHVEETAKASEAGGQFAAMEAQGIPVPQIRYLFAYKPRTTEHLARFTQEVMRGPSPLSPGLRELVAAFTSSRNQCPF
;
A
#
# COMPACT_ATOMS: atom_id res chain seq x y z
N MET A 1 7.65 4.91 12.21
CA MET A 1 6.47 5.33 11.43
C MET A 1 5.37 5.60 12.43
N GLU A 2 4.69 6.75 12.35
CA GLU A 2 3.55 7.02 13.25
C GLU A 2 2.46 5.95 13.05
N PRO A 3 1.71 5.56 14.10
CA PRO A 3 0.59 4.64 13.97
C PRO A 3 -0.49 5.20 13.02
N ILE A 4 -1.24 4.32 12.37
CA ILE A 4 -2.42 4.75 11.61
C ILE A 4 -3.50 5.20 12.59
N TYR A 5 -4.16 6.33 12.33
CA TYR A 5 -5.28 6.81 13.16
C TYR A 5 -6.51 5.89 13.14
N LEU A 6 -6.53 4.89 12.26
CA LEU A 6 -7.61 3.92 12.09
C LEU A 6 -7.32 2.63 12.87
N HIS A 7 -7.27 2.70 14.19
CA HIS A 7 -6.86 1.58 15.06
C HIS A 7 -7.65 0.29 14.80
N HIS A 8 -8.98 0.38 14.66
CA HIS A 8 -9.81 -0.79 14.35
C HIS A 8 -9.46 -1.45 13.00
N VAL A 9 -9.06 -0.66 12.01
CA VAL A 9 -8.61 -1.18 10.70
C VAL A 9 -7.29 -1.92 10.87
N GLU A 10 -6.34 -1.34 11.60
CA GLU A 10 -5.04 -1.96 11.87
C GLU A 10 -5.18 -3.28 12.62
N GLU A 11 -5.96 -3.30 13.70
CA GLU A 11 -6.21 -4.50 14.53
C GLU A 11 -6.86 -5.61 13.71
N THR A 12 -7.91 -5.28 12.94
CA THR A 12 -8.60 -6.24 12.08
C THR A 12 -7.65 -6.77 10.99
N ALA A 13 -6.82 -5.91 10.40
CA ALA A 13 -5.84 -6.30 9.40
C ALA A 13 -4.76 -7.22 9.97
N LYS A 14 -4.27 -6.94 11.18
CA LYS A 14 -3.30 -7.79 11.90
C LYS A 14 -3.88 -9.14 12.30
N ALA A 15 -5.20 -9.23 12.51
CA ALA A 15 -5.91 -10.50 12.77
C ALA A 15 -6.30 -11.27 11.50
N SER A 16 -6.14 -10.68 10.30
CA SER A 16 -6.47 -11.33 9.02
C SER A 16 -5.39 -12.32 8.56
N GLU A 17 -5.64 -13.00 7.44
CA GLU A 17 -4.65 -13.88 6.78
C GLU A 17 -3.31 -13.17 6.49
N ALA A 18 -3.33 -11.85 6.25
CA ALA A 18 -2.13 -11.05 6.02
C ALA A 18 -1.30 -10.78 7.30
N GLY A 19 -1.88 -11.00 8.48
CA GLY A 19 -1.27 -10.70 9.78
C GLY A 19 0.10 -11.34 9.99
N GLY A 20 0.27 -12.58 9.54
CA GLY A 20 1.55 -13.28 9.63
C GLY A 20 2.68 -12.58 8.85
N GLN A 21 2.36 -11.98 7.69
CA GLN A 21 3.34 -11.21 6.91
C GLN A 21 3.69 -9.90 7.62
N PHE A 22 2.72 -9.24 8.25
CA PHE A 22 2.96 -8.01 9.02
C PHE A 22 3.87 -8.27 10.22
N ALA A 23 3.58 -9.32 10.99
CA ALA A 23 4.43 -9.73 12.12
C ALA A 23 5.86 -10.07 11.67
N ALA A 24 6.03 -10.73 10.52
CA ALA A 24 7.34 -11.05 9.98
C ALA A 24 8.14 -9.79 9.57
N MET A 25 7.49 -8.78 8.97
CA MET A 25 8.11 -7.50 8.65
C MET A 25 8.55 -6.76 9.93
N GLU A 26 7.65 -6.67 10.91
CA GLU A 26 7.92 -6.00 12.20
C GLU A 26 9.07 -6.69 12.95
N ALA A 27 9.12 -8.04 12.97
CA ALA A 27 10.21 -8.80 13.58
C ALA A 27 11.58 -8.55 12.92
N GLN A 28 11.60 -8.13 11.66
CA GLN A 28 12.80 -7.73 10.92
C GLN A 28 13.11 -6.23 11.04
N GLY A 29 12.34 -5.47 11.84
CA GLY A 29 12.45 -4.02 11.96
C GLY A 29 11.99 -3.27 10.71
N ILE A 30 11.27 -3.93 9.80
CA ILE A 30 10.71 -3.32 8.59
C ILE A 30 9.32 -2.79 8.95
N PRO A 31 9.07 -1.47 8.90
CA PRO A 31 7.74 -0.94 9.17
C PRO A 31 6.77 -1.43 8.10
N VAL A 32 5.58 -1.87 8.52
CA VAL A 32 4.51 -2.20 7.59
C VAL A 32 3.99 -0.90 6.96
N PRO A 33 3.99 -0.76 5.62
CA PRO A 33 3.36 0.39 4.98
C PRO A 33 1.88 0.45 5.37
N GLN A 34 1.43 1.57 5.94
CA GLN A 34 0.09 1.68 6.54
C GLN A 34 -1.05 1.35 5.56
N ILE A 35 -0.85 1.58 4.25
CA ILE A 35 -1.84 1.23 3.23
C ILE A 35 -2.12 -0.28 3.17
N ARG A 36 -1.17 -1.12 3.59
CA ARG A 36 -1.36 -2.58 3.64
C ARG A 36 -2.42 -2.99 4.66
N TYR A 37 -2.61 -2.23 5.74
CA TYR A 37 -3.70 -2.47 6.68
C TYR A 37 -5.06 -2.25 6.01
N LEU A 38 -5.23 -1.19 5.22
CA LEU A 38 -6.46 -0.95 4.45
C LEU A 38 -6.71 -2.08 3.44
N PHE A 39 -5.65 -2.60 2.82
CA PHE A 39 -5.75 -3.67 1.83
C PHE A 39 -6.21 -4.97 2.46
N ALA A 40 -5.65 -5.33 3.61
CA ALA A 40 -6.07 -6.50 4.40
C ALA A 40 -7.47 -6.32 5.02
N TYR A 41 -7.89 -5.09 5.34
CA TYR A 41 -9.21 -4.82 5.90
C TYR A 41 -10.35 -4.93 4.87
N LYS A 42 -10.11 -4.58 3.59
CA LYS A 42 -11.12 -4.68 2.51
C LYS A 42 -10.61 -5.41 1.25
N PRO A 43 -10.22 -6.68 1.36
CA PRO A 43 -9.51 -7.41 0.30
C PRO A 43 -10.28 -7.45 -1.02
N ARG A 44 -11.61 -7.63 -0.97
CA ARG A 44 -12.47 -7.69 -2.17
C ARG A 44 -12.37 -6.44 -3.05
N THR A 45 -12.12 -5.27 -2.48
CA THR A 45 -11.98 -4.03 -3.26
C THR A 45 -10.52 -3.77 -3.61
N THR A 46 -9.62 -4.00 -2.67
CA THR A 46 -8.21 -3.61 -2.77
C THR A 46 -7.39 -4.55 -3.62
N GLU A 47 -7.82 -5.80 -3.82
CA GLU A 47 -7.16 -6.74 -4.74
C GLU A 47 -7.21 -6.23 -6.20
N HIS A 48 -8.35 -5.70 -6.64
CA HIS A 48 -8.47 -5.11 -7.98
C HIS A 48 -7.61 -3.86 -8.11
N LEU A 49 -7.58 -3.01 -7.08
CA LEU A 49 -6.73 -1.82 -7.05
C LEU A 49 -5.24 -2.19 -7.10
N ALA A 50 -4.83 -3.22 -6.36
CA ALA A 50 -3.45 -3.72 -6.34
C ALA A 50 -3.02 -4.21 -7.73
N ARG A 51 -3.85 -5.03 -8.38
CA ARG A 51 -3.59 -5.50 -9.75
C ARG A 51 -3.49 -4.37 -10.75
N PHE A 52 -4.44 -3.44 -10.70
CA PHE A 52 -4.43 -2.26 -11.57
C PHE A 52 -3.15 -1.43 -11.37
N THR A 53 -2.78 -1.15 -10.12
CA THR A 53 -1.57 -0.39 -9.79
C THR A 53 -0.32 -1.10 -10.27
N GLN A 54 -0.23 -2.42 -10.08
CA GLN A 54 0.89 -3.22 -10.57
C GLN A 54 1.04 -3.13 -12.09
N GLU A 55 -0.07 -3.27 -12.82
CA GLU A 55 -0.07 -3.18 -14.28
C GLU A 55 0.33 -1.78 -14.75
N VAL A 56 -0.27 -0.74 -14.17
CA VAL A 56 0.04 0.66 -14.50
C VAL A 56 1.51 0.97 -14.22
N MET A 57 2.05 0.54 -13.07
CA MET A 57 3.39 0.94 -12.62
C MET A 57 4.52 0.06 -13.14
N ARG A 58 4.25 -1.21 -13.46
CA ARG A 58 5.29 -2.21 -13.80
C ARG A 58 4.99 -3.01 -15.06
N GLY A 59 3.78 -2.96 -15.62
CA GLY A 59 3.43 -3.60 -16.88
C GLY A 59 4.10 -2.96 -18.11
N PRO A 60 3.92 -3.54 -19.31
CA PRO A 60 4.46 -3.02 -20.57
C PRO A 60 3.99 -1.57 -20.83
N SER A 61 4.94 -0.70 -21.15
CA SER A 61 4.66 0.73 -21.37
C SER A 61 5.79 1.38 -22.17
N PRO A 62 5.50 2.39 -23.00
CA PRO A 62 6.55 3.25 -23.56
C PRO A 62 7.23 4.12 -22.49
N LEU A 63 6.63 4.25 -21.30
CA LEU A 63 7.21 4.97 -20.17
C LEU A 63 8.04 4.04 -19.29
N SER A 64 9.24 4.49 -18.92
CA SER A 64 10.04 3.77 -17.94
C SER A 64 9.33 3.73 -16.58
N PRO A 65 9.61 2.74 -15.71
CA PRO A 65 9.08 2.72 -14.35
C PRO A 65 9.33 4.04 -13.59
N GLY A 66 10.54 4.62 -13.72
CA GLY A 66 10.87 5.90 -13.08
C GLY A 66 10.01 7.08 -13.53
N LEU A 67 9.67 7.17 -14.82
CA LEU A 67 8.75 8.22 -15.31
C LEU A 67 7.33 8.03 -14.77
N ARG A 68 6.89 6.79 -14.61
CA ARG A 68 5.57 6.49 -14.01
C ARG A 68 5.53 6.88 -12.54
N GLU A 69 6.59 6.59 -11.77
CA GLU A 69 6.73 7.05 -10.39
C GLU A 69 6.76 8.59 -10.31
N LEU A 70 7.42 9.28 -11.26
CA LEU A 70 7.43 10.74 -11.31
C LEU A 70 6.01 11.32 -11.52
N VAL A 71 5.22 10.73 -12.41
CA VAL A 71 3.81 11.13 -12.61
C VAL A 71 3.00 10.89 -11.34
N ALA A 72 3.16 9.72 -10.70
CA ALA A 72 2.47 9.39 -9.45
C ALA A 72 2.85 10.37 -8.32
N ALA A 73 4.13 10.63 -8.11
CA ALA A 73 4.60 11.56 -7.08
C ALA A 73 4.12 13.00 -7.34
N PHE A 74 4.19 13.48 -8.60
CA PHE A 74 3.72 14.81 -8.96
C PHE A 74 2.22 14.96 -8.70
N THR A 75 1.40 14.01 -9.16
CA THR A 75 -0.05 14.06 -8.97
C THR A 75 -0.46 13.91 -7.50
N SER A 76 0.19 13.03 -6.73
CA SER A 76 -0.01 12.91 -5.28
C SER A 76 0.31 14.20 -4.52
N SER A 77 1.41 14.89 -4.88
CA SER A 77 1.75 16.19 -4.32
C SER A 77 0.67 17.24 -4.61
N ARG A 78 0.15 17.27 -5.84
CA ARG A 78 -0.96 18.17 -6.22
C ARG A 78 -2.26 17.86 -5.50
N ASN A 79 -2.50 16.60 -5.17
CA ASN A 79 -3.66 16.14 -4.40
C ASN A 79 -3.45 16.22 -2.88
N GLN A 80 -2.33 16.78 -2.41
CA GLN A 80 -2.00 16.84 -0.98
C GLN A 80 -2.13 15.46 -0.31
N CYS A 81 -1.61 14.42 -0.97
CA CYS A 81 -1.56 13.06 -0.47
C CYS A 81 -0.16 12.79 0.08
N PRO A 82 0.12 13.08 1.37
CA PRO A 82 1.46 12.94 1.96
C PRO A 82 1.80 11.50 2.37
N PHE A 83 0.96 10.53 1.98
CA PHE A 83 1.03 9.14 2.42
C PHE A 83 2.42 8.53 2.24
#